data_AF-A0A5N9GS18-F1
#
_entry.id   AF-A0A5N9GS18-F1
#
_cell.length_a   1.000
_cell.length_b   1.000
_cell.length_c   1.000
_cell.angle_alpha   90.00
_cell.angle_beta   90.00
_cell.angle_gamma   90.00
#
_symmetry.space_group_name_H-M   'P 1'
#
loop_
_entity.id
_entity.type
_entity.pdbx_description
1 polymer ?
#
loop_
_entity_poly.entity_id
_entity_poly.type
_entity_poly.pdbx_seq_one_letter_code
_entity_poly.pdbx_strand_id
1 'polypeptide(L)' 'MISYFDKVNDGLMFAEFEDEDCKEVKITRVDQAGDVGSYTSMAIGLDDLSIISYYDETNVTLKMVHCSEDD' A
#
# COMPACT_ATOMS: atom_id res chain seq x y z
N MET A 1 2.30 10.20 -1.60
CA MET A 1 1.97 8.76 -1.55
C MET A 1 1.98 8.32 -0.09
N ILE A 2 1.00 7.52 0.32
CA ILE A 2 0.82 7.04 1.70
C ILE A 2 0.36 5.58 1.64
N SER A 3 0.97 4.69 2.42
CA SER A 3 0.43 3.35 2.69
C SER A 3 -0.19 3.33 4.08
N TYR A 4 -1.32 2.65 4.22
CA TYR A 4 -1.98 2.50 5.50
C TYR A 4 -2.79 1.19 5.58
N PHE A 5 -2.94 0.70 6.80
CA PHE A 5 -3.80 -0.44 7.10
C PHE A 5 -5.23 0.04 7.33
N ASP A 6 -6.18 -0.49 6.56
CA ASP A 6 -7.61 -0.32 6.78
C ASP A 6 -8.16 -1.53 7.51
N LYS A 7 -8.34 -1.39 8.83
CA LYS A 7 -8.88 -2.43 9.71
C LYS A 7 -10.36 -2.74 9.49
N VAL A 8 -11.12 -1.86 8.84
CA VAL A 8 -12.54 -2.12 8.56
C VAL A 8 -12.68 -3.09 7.39
N ASN A 9 -11.75 -3.00 6.43
CA ASN A 9 -11.74 -3.82 5.23
C ASN A 9 -10.61 -4.88 5.23
N ASP A 10 -9.94 -5.06 6.37
CA ASP A 10 -8.77 -5.92 6.59
C ASP A 10 -7.83 -5.93 5.37
N GLY A 11 -7.22 -4.78 5.08
CA GLY A 11 -6.39 -4.66 3.89
C GLY A 11 -5.35 -3.56 3.93
N LEU A 12 -4.31 -3.75 3.13
CA LEU A 12 -3.32 -2.74 2.82
C LEU A 12 -3.84 -1.81 1.72
N MET A 13 -3.87 -0.52 2.04
CA MET A 13 -4.32 0.53 1.13
C MET A 13 -3.13 1.41 0.74
N PHE A 14 -3.15 1.88 -0.50
CA PHE A 14 -2.21 2.86 -1.04
C PHE A 14 -2.98 4.09 -1.52
N ALA A 15 -2.55 5.26 -1.08
CA ALA A 15 -3.11 6.55 -1.48
C ALA A 15 -2.05 7.40 -2.19
N GLU A 16 -2.39 7.85 -3.39
CA GLU A 16 -1.60 8.79 -4.19
C GLU A 16 -2.42 10.04 -4.52
N PHE A 17 -1.77 11.19 -4.60
CA PHE A 17 -2.42 12.43 -5.03
C PHE A 17 -2.33 12.49 -6.55
N GLU A 18 -3.46 12.68 -7.23
CA GLU A 18 -3.49 12.82 -8.69
C GLU A 18 -3.20 14.27 -9.14
N ASP A 19 -3.27 15.23 -8.21
CA ASP A 19 -3.09 16.67 -8.46
C ASP A 19 -2.01 17.26 -7.54
N GLU A 20 -1.27 18.26 -8.05
CA GLU A 20 -0.26 19.02 -7.31
C GLU A 20 -0.89 19.76 -6.11
N ASP A 21 -2.19 20.06 -6.19
CA ASP A 21 -2.96 20.71 -5.11
C ASP A 21 -3.44 19.76 -4.01
N CYS A 22 -3.12 18.46 -4.05
CA CYS A 22 -3.58 17.46 -3.06
C CYS A 22 -5.11 17.42 -2.86
N LYS A 23 -5.89 17.71 -3.90
CA LYS A 23 -7.37 17.77 -3.86
C LYS A 23 -8.03 16.43 -4.13
N GLU A 24 -7.46 15.66 -5.05
CA GLU A 24 -7.95 14.36 -5.44
C GLU A 24 -6.94 13.29 -5.03
N VAL A 25 -7.44 12.28 -4.33
CA VAL A 25 -6.66 11.15 -3.84
C VAL A 25 -7.19 9.89 -4.50
N LYS A 26 -6.33 9.21 -5.24
CA LYS A 26 -6.61 7.86 -5.74
C LYS A 26 -6.21 6.86 -4.68
N ILE A 27 -7.15 5.98 -4.33
CA ILE A 27 -6.96 4.92 -3.35
C ILE A 27 -6.96 3.58 -4.08
N THR A 28 -5.81 2.91 -4.04
CA THR A 28 -5.62 1.57 -4.60
C THR A 28 -5.59 0.54 -3.46
N ARG A 29 -6.28 -0.59 -3.66
CA ARG A 29 -6.23 -1.74 -2.75
C ARG A 29 -5.05 -2.61 -3.14
N VAL A 30 -4.08 -2.74 -2.25
CA VAL A 30 -2.82 -3.47 -2.52
C VAL A 30 -2.94 -4.95 -2.19
N ASP A 31 -3.47 -5.26 -1.00
CA ASP A 31 -3.75 -6.63 -0.57
C ASP A 31 -4.96 -6.61 0.38
N GLN A 32 -5.85 -7.59 0.26
CA GLN A 32 -7.03 -7.78 1.10
C GLN A 32 -7.23 -9.25 1.50
N ALA A 33 -6.21 -10.10 1.32
CA ALA A 33 -6.30 -11.52 1.62
C ALA A 33 -6.12 -11.80 3.13
N GLY A 34 -7.09 -11.38 3.95
CA GLY A 34 -7.08 -11.53 5.41
C GLY A 34 -6.54 -10.31 6.14
N ASP A 35 -6.19 -10.44 7.42
CA ASP A 35 -5.55 -9.37 8.21
C ASP A 35 -4.13 -9.10 7.68
N VAL A 36 -4.02 -8.12 6.79
CA VAL A 36 -2.79 -7.73 6.09
C VAL A 36 -2.61 -6.22 6.12
N GLY A 37 -1.37 -5.74 6.19
CA GLY A 37 -1.04 -4.31 6.15
C GLY A 37 -0.45 -3.77 7.44
N SER A 38 -0.41 -4.58 8.50
CA SER A 38 0.23 -4.24 9.76
C SER A 38 1.71 -3.86 9.57
N TYR A 39 2.17 -2.88 10.35
CA TYR A 39 3.54 -2.35 10.30
C TYR A 39 4.01 -1.93 8.89
N THR A 40 3.09 -1.45 8.05
CA THR A 40 3.44 -1.01 6.69
C THR A 40 4.56 0.02 6.68
N SER A 41 5.48 -0.13 5.73
CA SER A 41 6.55 0.81 5.45
C SER A 41 6.66 0.99 3.94
N MET A 42 7.01 2.20 3.52
CA MET A 42 7.09 2.57 2.11
C MET A 42 8.41 3.29 1.82
N ALA A 43 8.96 2.99 0.64
CA ALA A 43 10.05 3.74 0.03
C ALA A 43 9.75 3.97 -1.46
N ILE A 44 10.36 4.99 -2.05
CA ILE A 44 10.33 5.22 -3.49
C ILE A 44 11.61 4.62 -4.08
N GLY A 45 11.45 3.75 -5.06
CA GLY A 45 12.54 3.13 -5.82
C GLY A 45 13.25 4.11 -6.73
N LEU A 46 14.38 3.68 -7.31
CA LEU A 46 15.12 4.50 -8.29
C LEU A 46 14.40 4.62 -9.65
N ASP A 47 13.37 3.81 -9.84
CA ASP A 47 12.44 3.82 -10.95
C ASP A 47 11.22 4.73 -10.71
N ASP A 48 11.25 5.54 -9.64
CA ASP A 48 10.16 6.40 -9.18
C ASP A 48 8.87 5.63 -8.79
N LEU A 49 8.97 4.30 -8.64
CA LEU A 49 7.85 3.44 -8.22
C LEU A 49 7.87 3.20 -6.70
N SER A 50 6.68 3.06 -6.12
CA SER A 50 6.55 2.79 -4.68
C SER A 50 6.82 1.32 -4.36
N ILE A 51 7.72 1.07 -3.40
CA ILE A 51 7.92 -0.23 -2.77
C ILE A 51 7.26 -0.20 -1.41
N ILE A 52 6.35 -1.14 -1.16
CA ILE A 52 5.62 -1.24 0.11
C ILE A 52 5.87 -2.60 0.73
N SER A 53 6.41 -2.61 1.95
CA SER A 53 6.51 -3.82 2.78
C SER A 53 5.44 -3.79 3.86
N TYR A 54 4.87 -4.94 4.18
CA TYR A 54 3.81 -5.05 5.17
C TYR A 54 3.78 -6.45 5.78
N TYR A 55 3.26 -6.53 7.00
CA TYR A 55 3.06 -7.78 7.69
C TYR A 55 1.67 -8.33 7.39
N ASP A 56 1.64 -9.62 7.04
CA ASP A 56 0.43 -10.42 6.93
C ASP A 56 0.30 -11.21 8.24
N GLU A 57 -0.63 -10.75 9.09
CA GLU A 57 -0.92 -11.36 10.40
C GLU A 57 -1.60 -12.72 10.22
N THR A 58 -2.37 -12.91 9.14
CA THR A 58 -3.07 -14.16 8.85
C THR A 58 -2.10 -15.30 8.56
N ASN A 59 -1.06 -15.02 7.78
CA ASN A 59 -0.06 -16.00 7.37
C ASN A 59 1.22 -15.93 8.21
N VAL A 60 1.36 -14.92 9.07
CA VAL A 60 2.56 -14.69 9.92
C VAL A 60 3.80 -14.51 9.04
N THR A 61 3.68 -13.71 7.98
CA THR A 61 4.75 -13.48 7.00
C THR A 61 4.92 -12.01 6.65
N LEU A 62 6.15 -11.62 6.32
CA LEU A 62 6.42 -10.32 5.73
C LEU A 62 6.23 -10.41 4.21
N LYS A 63 5.37 -9.55 3.66
CA LYS A 63 5.13 -9.41 2.23
C LYS A 63 5.71 -8.08 1.73
N MET A 64 6.01 -8.05 0.43
CA MET A 64 6.45 -6.84 -0.26
C MET A 64 5.72 -6.75 -1.58
N VAL A 65 5.25 -5.55 -1.92
CA VAL A 65 4.78 -5.22 -3.25
C VAL A 65 5.68 -4.14 -3.84
N HIS A 66 5.88 -4.23 -5.15
CA HIS A 66 6.42 -3.16 -5.95
C HIS A 66 5.27 -2.68 -6.83
N CYS A 67 4.81 -1.44 -6.62
CA CYS A 67 3.70 -0.90 -7.40
C CYS A 67 4.15 -0.78 -8.86
N SER A 68 3.49 -1.52 -9.75
CA SER A 68 3.61 -1.32 -11.20
C SER A 68 2.58 -0.29 -11.67
N GLU A 69 2.80 0.34 -12.82
CA GLU A 69 1.78 1.15 -13.52
C GLU A 69 0.52 0.33 -13.93
N ASP A 70 0.57 -1.01 -13.83
CA ASP A 70 -0.43 -1.95 -14.33
C ASP A 70 -1.18 -2.78 -13.26
N ASP A 71 -1.07 -2.47 -11.96
CA ASP A 71 -1.78 -3.18 -10.86
C ASP A 71 -3.06 -2.45 -10.37
#